data_AF-A0A116KEH3-F1
#
_entry.id   AF-A0A116KEH3-F1
#
_cell.length_a   1.000
_cell.length_b   1.000
_cell.length_c   1.000
_cell.angle_alpha   90.00
_cell.angle_beta   90.00
_cell.angle_gamma   90.00
#
_symmetry.space_group_name_H-M   'P 1'
#
loop_
_entity.id
_entity.type
_entity.pdbx_description
1 polymer ?
#
loop_
_entity_poly.entity_id
_entity_poly.type
_entity_poly.pdbx_seq_one_letter_code
_entity_poly.pdbx_strand_id
1 'polypeptide(L)'
;MSKDELIHAYQLEIAYQKRMVQNLGKWFSLVFSLTGVGGMLLYYQRGQLLNVLVGIALIILGLSGMLIIGYGIYKGNLNIQKVIKHLEMTIGANT
;
A
#
# COMPACT_ATOMS: atom_id res chain seq x y z
N MET A 1 -33.34 -1.70 7.45
CA MET A 1 -32.03 -2.33 7.64
C MET A 1 -31.92 -2.73 9.10
N SER A 2 -31.69 -4.02 9.36
CA SER A 2 -31.51 -4.53 10.73
C SER A 2 -30.16 -4.11 11.30
N LYS A 3 -30.04 -4.04 12.64
CA LYS A 3 -28.78 -3.78 13.35
C LYS A 3 -27.69 -4.77 12.94
N ASP A 4 -28.06 -6.04 12.75
CA ASP A 4 -27.14 -7.10 12.34
C ASP A 4 -26.64 -6.91 10.90
N GLU A 5 -27.52 -6.49 9.99
CA GLU A 5 -27.14 -6.15 8.60
C GLU A 5 -26.16 -4.98 8.57
N LEU A 6 -26.33 -4.00 9.45
CA LEU A 6 -25.42 -2.85 9.58
C LEU A 6 -24.06 -3.25 10.10
N ILE A 7 -24.00 -3.99 11.20
CA ILE A 7 -22.74 -4.48 11.76
C ILE A 7 -22.00 -5.35 10.74
N HIS A 8 -22.72 -6.22 10.05
CA HIS A 8 -22.14 -7.07 9.00
C HIS A 8 -21.56 -6.24 7.85
N ALA A 9 -22.26 -5.20 7.39
CA ALA A 9 -21.76 -4.30 6.35
C ALA A 9 -20.45 -3.60 6.76
N TYR A 10 -20.34 -3.12 8.01
CA TYR A 10 -19.10 -2.52 8.51
C TYR A 10 -17.96 -3.53 8.57
N GLN A 11 -18.21 -4.75 9.03
CA GLN A 11 -17.19 -5.80 9.08
C GLN A 11 -16.67 -6.14 7.68
N LEU A 12 -17.55 -6.20 6.69
CA LEU A 12 -17.17 -6.44 5.30
C LEU A 12 -16.28 -5.31 4.75
N GLU A 13 -16.64 -4.05 5.00
CA GLU A 13 -15.86 -2.89 4.57
C GLU A 13 -14.47 -2.86 5.23
N ILE A 14 -14.38 -3.15 6.53
CA ILE A 14 -13.11 -3.24 7.26
C ILE A 14 -12.23 -4.35 6.65
N ALA A 15 -12.81 -5.53 6.37
CA ALA A 15 -12.09 -6.64 5.76
C ALA A 15 -11.59 -6.29 4.36
N TYR A 16 -12.42 -5.62 3.56
CA TYR A 16 -12.07 -5.14 2.22
C TYR A 16 -10.89 -4.16 2.28
N GLN A 17 -10.97 -3.12 3.12
CA GLN A 17 -9.91 -2.12 3.22
C GLN A 17 -8.60 -2.71 3.76
N LYS A 18 -8.66 -3.65 4.73
CA LYS A 18 -7.48 -4.40 5.18
C LYS A 18 -6.82 -5.16 4.04
N ARG A 19 -7.61 -5.85 3.21
CA ARG A 19 -7.11 -6.57 2.03
C ARG A 19 -6.49 -5.61 1.01
N MET A 20 -7.09 -4.45 0.79
CA MET A 20 -6.54 -3.41 -0.09
C MET A 20 -5.16 -2.93 0.40
N VAL A 21 -5.02 -2.63 1.69
CA VAL A 21 -3.73 -2.21 2.28
C VAL A 21 -2.69 -3.34 2.19
N GLN A 22 -3.07 -4.60 2.42
CA GLN A 22 -2.17 -5.74 2.24
C GLN A 22 -1.69 -5.87 0.78
N ASN A 23 -2.58 -5.66 -0.19
CA ASN A 23 -2.20 -5.67 -1.60
C ASN A 23 -1.23 -4.52 -1.93
N LEU A 24 -1.46 -3.33 -1.40
CA LEU A 24 -0.49 -2.23 -1.52
C LEU A 24 0.88 -2.59 -0.92
N GLY A 25 0.90 -3.32 0.20
CA GLY A 25 2.14 -3.86 0.77
C GLY A 25 2.87 -4.80 -0.19
N LYS A 26 2.15 -5.71 -0.87
CA LYS A 26 2.76 -6.59 -1.90
C LYS A 26 3.31 -5.80 -3.08
N TRP A 27 2.57 -4.79 -3.55
CA TRP A 27 3.04 -3.88 -4.60
C TRP A 27 4.28 -3.10 -4.17
N PHE A 28 4.33 -2.63 -2.91
CA PHE A 28 5.50 -1.99 -2.35
C PHE A 28 6.73 -2.91 -2.41
N SER A 29 6.59 -4.17 -1.97
CA SER A 29 7.67 -5.16 -2.04
C SER A 29 8.14 -5.40 -3.48
N LEU A 30 7.23 -5.51 -4.44
CA LEU A 30 7.59 -5.68 -5.86
C LEU A 30 8.40 -4.48 -6.39
N VAL A 31 7.95 -3.25 -6.10
CA VAL A 31 8.66 -2.03 -6.51
C VAL A 31 10.01 -1.92 -5.81
N PHE A 32 10.11 -2.31 -4.54
CA PHE A 32 11.39 -2.37 -3.83
C PHE A 32 12.36 -3.36 -4.49
N SER A 33 11.90 -4.56 -4.84
CA SER A 33 12.73 -5.54 -5.55
C SER A 33 13.21 -5.01 -6.90
N LEU A 34 12.35 -4.34 -7.67
CA LEU A 34 12.73 -3.71 -8.95
C LEU A 34 13.75 -2.57 -8.77
N THR A 35 13.59 -1.77 -7.71
CA THR A 35 14.59 -0.75 -7.32
C THR A 35 15.95 -1.39 -7.06
N GLY A 36 15.96 -2.53 -6.35
CA GLY A 36 17.17 -3.31 -6.07
C GLY A 36 17.86 -3.82 -7.34
N VAL A 37 17.10 -4.28 -8.34
CA VAL A 37 17.64 -4.65 -9.67
C VAL A 37 18.31 -3.45 -10.34
N GLY A 38 17.70 -2.26 -10.26
CA GLY A 38 18.32 -1.01 -10.73
C GLY A 38 19.67 -0.74 -10.05
N GLY A 39 19.74 -0.91 -8.73
CA GLY A 39 20.99 -0.81 -7.96
C GLY A 39 22.06 -1.82 -8.40
N MET A 40 21.67 -3.08 -8.64
CA MET A 40 22.59 -4.10 -9.14
C MET A 40 23.14 -3.77 -10.54
N LEU A 41 22.31 -3.22 -11.44
CA LEU A 41 22.77 -2.77 -12.75
C LEU A 41 23.83 -1.67 -12.64
N LEU A 42 23.67 -0.73 -11.69
CA LEU A 42 24.67 0.31 -11.44
C LEU A 42 25.95 -0.26 -10.82
N TYR A 43 25.85 -1.27 -9.96
CA TYR A 43 27.01 -1.87 -9.31
C TYR A 43 27.88 -2.69 -10.29
N TYR A 44 27.26 -3.48 -11.17
CA TYR A 44 27.98 -4.39 -12.08
C TYR A 44 28.31 -3.80 -13.46
N GLN A 45 27.91 -2.55 -13.75
CA GLN A 45 28.20 -1.93 -15.04
C GLN A 45 29.71 -1.83 -15.30
N ARG A 46 30.16 -2.34 -16.45
CA ARG A 46 31.55 -2.31 -16.91
C ARG A 46 31.76 -1.26 -18.00
N GLY A 47 31.33 -0.02 -17.75
CA GLY A 47 31.34 1.06 -18.74
C GLY A 47 30.19 0.98 -19.75
N GLN A 48 29.22 0.10 -19.52
CA GLN A 48 28.04 -0.04 -20.38
C GLN A 48 27.04 1.08 -20.05
N LEU A 49 27.08 2.18 -20.82
CA LEU A 49 26.24 3.36 -20.62
C LEU A 49 24.74 3.03 -20.53
N LEU A 50 24.27 2.06 -21.32
CA LEU A 50 22.87 1.62 -21.28
C LEU A 50 22.46 1.10 -19.89
N ASN A 51 23.29 0.28 -19.24
CA ASN A 51 22.99 -0.26 -17.92
C ASN A 51 22.95 0.83 -16.86
N VAL A 52 23.80 1.86 -17.00
CA VAL A 52 23.79 3.04 -16.13
C VAL A 52 22.48 3.80 -16.27
N LEU A 53 22.05 4.09 -17.51
CA LEU A 53 20.81 4.82 -17.75
C LEU A 53 19.58 4.06 -17.26
N VAL A 54 19.49 2.76 -17.57
CA VAL A 54 18.39 1.90 -17.11
C VAL A 54 18.39 1.77 -15.59
N GLY A 55 19.56 1.57 -14.97
CA GLY A 55 19.69 1.44 -13.52
C GLY A 55 19.23 2.71 -12.78
N ILE A 56 19.66 3.89 -13.24
CA ILE A 56 19.23 5.18 -12.68
C ILE A 56 17.71 5.35 -12.85
N ALA A 57 17.17 5.06 -14.04
CA ALA A 57 15.74 5.19 -14.30
C ALA A 57 14.91 4.28 -13.38
N LEU A 58 15.32 3.00 -13.21
CA LEU A 58 14.65 2.05 -12.31
C LEU A 58 14.69 2.52 -10.86
N ILE A 59 15.81 3.08 -10.39
CA ILE A 59 15.92 3.59 -9.03
C ILE A 59 15.00 4.78 -8.81
N ILE A 60 15.00 5.76 -9.73
CA ILE A 60 14.14 6.95 -9.61
C ILE A 60 12.67 6.53 -9.60
N LEU A 61 12.24 5.73 -10.59
CA LEU A 61 10.87 5.25 -10.68
C LEU A 61 10.48 4.40 -9.47
N GLY A 62 11.39 3.55 -8.99
CA GLY A 62 11.17 2.69 -7.84
C GLY A 62 10.98 3.47 -6.54
N LEU A 63 11.89 4.43 -6.26
CA LEU A 63 11.79 5.30 -5.09
C LEU A 63 10.51 6.15 -5.13
N SER A 64 10.19 6.75 -6.27
CA SER A 64 8.95 7.52 -6.45
C SER A 64 7.70 6.65 -6.25
N GLY A 65 7.68 5.45 -6.83
CA GLY A 65 6.59 4.49 -6.67
C GLY A 65 6.39 4.07 -5.21
N MET A 66 7.48 3.80 -4.50
CA MET A 66 7.43 3.48 -3.07
C MET A 66 6.87 4.62 -2.23
N LEU A 67 7.19 5.88 -2.53
CA LEU A 67 6.60 7.03 -1.82
C LEU A 67 5.08 7.11 -2.04
N ILE A 68 4.62 6.94 -3.29
CA ILE A 68 3.19 6.97 -3.63
C ILE A 68 2.45 5.82 -2.96
N ILE A 69 2.97 4.59 -3.05
CA ILE A 69 2.36 3.41 -2.44
C ILE A 69 2.38 3.51 -0.92
N GLY A 70 3.49 3.95 -0.32
CA GLY A 70 3.63 4.17 1.11
C GLY A 70 2.62 5.19 1.64
N TYR A 71 2.40 6.28 0.91
CA TYR A 71 1.34 7.24 1.22
C TYR A 71 -0.06 6.61 1.13
N GLY A 72 -0.30 5.78 0.11
CA GLY A 72 -1.54 5.00 -0.03
C GLY A 72 -1.80 4.06 1.15
N ILE A 73 -0.76 3.34 1.62
CA ILE A 73 -0.84 2.48 2.81
C ILE A 73 -1.17 3.31 4.06
N TYR A 74 -0.50 4.44 4.26
CA TYR A 74 -0.75 5.34 5.37
C TYR A 74 -2.22 5.81 5.40
N LYS A 75 -2.71 6.32 4.27
CA LYS A 75 -4.11 6.74 4.12
C LYS A 75 -5.10 5.58 4.29
N GLY A 76 -4.79 4.41 3.75
CA GLY A 76 -5.63 3.21 3.88
C GLY A 76 -5.80 2.79 5.34
N ASN A 77 -4.72 2.80 6.13
CA ASN A 77 -4.79 2.53 7.57
C ASN A 77 -5.63 3.56 8.33
N LEU A 78 -5.51 4.86 8.00
CA LEU A 78 -6.37 5.89 8.58
C LEU A 78 -7.85 5.68 8.25
N ASN A 79 -8.17 5.24 7.03
CA ASN A 79 -9.54 4.96 6.64
C ASN A 79 -10.12 3.77 7.41
N ILE A 80 -9.35 2.68 7.57
CA ILE A 80 -9.75 1.53 8.39
C ILE A 80 -10.08 1.97 9.83
N GLN A 81 -9.22 2.80 10.44
CA GLN A 81 -9.46 3.30 11.80
C GLN A 81 -10.73 4.15 11.89
N LYS A 82 -11.01 4.99 10.89
CA LYS A 82 -12.25 5.78 10.85
C LYS A 82 -13.49 4.89 10.79
N VAL A 83 -13.47 3.85 9.95
CA VAL A 83 -14.59 2.91 9.82
C VAL A 83 -14.79 2.13 11.11
N ILE A 84 -13.73 1.66 11.76
CA ILE A 84 -13.79 0.98 13.07
C ILE A 84 -14.38 1.91 14.13
N LYS A 85 -13.86 3.13 14.25
CA LYS A 85 -14.39 4.11 15.22
C LYS A 85 -15.87 4.41 14.99
N HIS A 86 -16.29 4.51 13.73
CA HIS A 86 -17.69 4.72 13.40
C HIS A 86 -18.57 3.52 13.79
N LEU A 87 -18.10 2.29 13.57
CA LEU A 87 -18.77 1.08 14.03
C LEU A 87 -18.94 1.08 15.55
N GLU A 88 -17.88 1.38 16.31
CA GLU A 88 -17.90 1.44 17.77
C GLU A 88 -18.93 2.46 18.30
N MET A 89 -18.95 3.67 17.72
CA MET A 89 -19.95 4.69 18.05
C MET A 89 -21.37 4.23 17.72
N THR A 90 -21.57 3.55 16.59
CA THR A 90 -22.88 3.05 16.16
C THR A 90 -23.42 1.96 17.08
N ILE A 91 -22.53 1.09 17.58
CA ILE A 91 -22.89 0.05 18.55
C ILE A 91 -23.22 0.70 19.90
N GLY A 92 -22.37 1.61 20.39
CA GLY A 92 -22.54 2.25 21.70
C GLY A 92 -23.70 3.25 21.80
N ALA A 93 -24.12 3.87 20.70
CA ALA A 93 -25.30 4.72 20.66
C ALA A 93 -26.63 3.93 20.61
N ASN A 94 -26.56 2.63 20.32
CA ASN A 94 -27.71 1.73 20.18
C ASN A 94 -27.71 0.61 21.24
N THR A 95 -27.07 0.85 22.38
CA THR A 95 -27.10 0.06 23.62
C THR A 95 -27.60 0.93 24.75
#